data_AF-A0A7C9ERQ2-F1
#
_entry.id   AF-A0A7C9ERQ2-F1
#
_cell.length_a   1.000
_cell.length_b   1.000
_cell.length_c   1.000
_cell.angle_alpha   90.00
_cell.angle_beta   90.00
_cell.angle_gamma   90.00
#
_symmetry.space_group_name_H-M   'P 1'
#
loop_
_entity.id
_entity.type
_entity.pdbx_description
1 polymer ?
#
loop_
_entity_poly.entity_id
_entity_poly.type
_entity_poly.pdbx_seq_one_letter_code
_entity_poly.pdbx_strand_id
1 'polypeptide(L)'
;VVGENNGLDALSGMNLAETLEIYFKKQRESGVSEATKANLKGKKLTALRLNFIYDSVTEADELLEHLQPPSTLRHLEVDGWNGERFPQWGIHQLPNLVSVDIGDCKRCRN
;
A
#
# COMPACT_ATOMS: atom_id res chain seq x y z
N VAL A 1 -3.76 -18.75 22.39
CA VAL A 1 -4.25 -17.58 21.65
C VAL A 1 -3.84 -17.76 20.20
N VAL A 2 -4.73 -18.21 19.34
CA VAL A 2 -4.49 -18.26 17.89
C VAL A 2 -4.78 -16.84 17.41
N GLY A 3 -3.76 -16.08 17.05
CA GLY A 3 -3.92 -14.67 16.70
C GLY A 3 -4.77 -14.52 15.43
N GLU A 4 -5.84 -13.74 15.52
CA GLU A 4 -6.83 -13.51 14.45
C GLU A 4 -6.31 -12.67 13.27
N ASN A 5 -4.99 -12.51 13.12
CA ASN A 5 -4.37 -11.66 12.10
C ASN A 5 -3.58 -12.52 11.10
N ASN A 6 -4.21 -12.92 10.01
CA ASN A 6 -3.56 -13.66 8.91
C ASN A 6 -3.45 -12.83 7.61
N GLY A 7 -3.79 -11.54 7.68
CA GLY A 7 -3.80 -10.62 6.54
C GLY A 7 -2.92 -9.39 6.75
N LEU A 8 -3.25 -8.29 6.05
CA LEU A 8 -2.53 -7.02 6.20
C LEU A 8 -2.69 -6.42 7.60
N ASP A 9 -3.76 -6.75 8.31
CA ASP A 9 -4.03 -6.35 9.68
C ASP A 9 -2.98 -6.85 10.68
N ALA A 10 -2.24 -7.92 10.35
CA ALA A 10 -1.10 -8.39 11.12
C ALA A 10 0.02 -7.34 11.25
N LEU A 11 0.15 -6.43 10.27
CA LEU A 11 1.15 -5.36 10.27
C LEU A 11 0.93 -4.36 11.41
N SER A 12 -0.30 -4.27 11.95
CA SER A 12 -0.65 -3.33 13.03
C SER A 12 0.22 -3.52 14.28
N GLY A 13 0.51 -4.77 14.64
CA GLY A 13 1.33 -5.12 15.81
C GLY A 13 2.84 -5.14 15.54
N MET A 14 3.28 -4.94 14.30
CA MET A 14 4.70 -5.05 13.93
C MET A 14 5.43 -3.70 14.09
N ASN A 15 6.68 -3.76 14.57
CA ASN A 15 7.59 -2.62 14.57
C ASN A 15 8.36 -2.57 13.24
N LEU A 16 7.70 -2.06 12.20
CA LEU A 16 8.27 -1.93 10.86
C LEU A 16 9.07 -0.62 10.76
N ALA A 17 10.34 -0.74 10.38
CA ALA A 17 11.23 0.38 10.11
C ALA A 17 11.83 0.22 8.71
N GLU A 18 12.12 1.35 8.06
CA GLU A 18 12.72 1.40 6.73
C GLU A 18 11.77 0.95 5.61
N THR A 19 11.94 -0.26 5.08
CA THR A 19 11.26 -0.71 3.86
C THR A 19 10.20 -1.76 4.20
N LEU A 20 8.98 -1.54 3.72
CA LEU A 20 7.94 -2.56 3.67
C LEU A 20 7.64 -2.89 2.21
N GLU A 21 7.70 -4.18 1.89
CA GLU A 21 7.35 -4.70 0.56
C GLU A 21 6.20 -5.70 0.69
N ILE A 22 5.14 -5.47 -0.10
CA ILE A 22 3.91 -6.27 -0.08
C ILE A 22 3.64 -6.81 -1.49
N TYR A 23 3.40 -8.12 -1.58
CA TYR A 23 3.06 -8.80 -2.82
C TYR A 23 1.59 -9.24 -2.81
N PHE A 24 0.77 -8.60 -3.64
CA PHE A 24 -0.63 -8.95 -3.84
C PHE A 24 -0.73 -10.06 -4.89
N LYS A 25 -0.61 -11.31 -4.43
CA LYS A 25 -0.71 -12.51 -5.29
C LYS A 25 -2.15 -12.94 -5.60
N LYS A 26 -3.13 -12.37 -4.90
CA LYS A 26 -4.56 -12.70 -5.00
C LYS A 26 -5.38 -11.56 -4.40
N GLN A 27 -6.54 -11.27 -4.98
CA GLN A 27 -7.54 -10.42 -4.33
C GLN A 27 -8.22 -11.15 -3.16
N ARG A 28 -8.38 -10.43 -2.04
CA ARG A 28 -9.10 -10.92 -0.87
C ARG A 28 -10.25 -9.96 -0.59
N GLU A 29 -11.45 -10.50 -0.37
CA GLU A 29 -12.63 -9.71 -0.01
C GLU A 29 -12.38 -8.84 1.24
N SER A 30 -11.54 -9.31 2.17
CA SER A 30 -11.16 -8.58 3.37
C SER A 30 -10.02 -7.58 3.16
N GLY A 31 -9.41 -7.50 1.98
CA GLY A 31 -8.15 -6.79 1.72
C GLY A 31 -8.18 -5.32 2.13
N VAL A 32 -9.23 -4.58 1.74
CA VAL A 32 -9.41 -3.16 2.09
C VAL A 32 -9.58 -2.96 3.60
N SER A 33 -10.38 -3.83 4.24
CA SER A 33 -10.60 -3.77 5.70
C SER A 33 -9.32 -4.07 6.48
N GLU A 34 -8.48 -4.97 5.97
CA GLU A 34 -7.20 -5.31 6.57
C GLU A 34 -6.16 -4.22 6.34
N ALA A 35 -6.12 -3.62 5.14
CA ALA A 35 -5.26 -2.48 4.83
C ALA A 35 -5.53 -1.31 5.79
N THR A 36 -6.80 -1.04 6.07
CA THR A 36 -7.22 -0.04 7.06
C THR A 36 -6.65 -0.36 8.46
N LYS A 37 -6.74 -1.62 8.87
CA LYS A 37 -6.26 -2.08 10.19
C LYS A 37 -4.74 -2.14 10.28
N ALA A 38 -4.03 -2.30 9.16
CA ALA A 38 -2.57 -2.34 9.10
C ALA A 38 -1.92 -1.08 9.71
N ASN A 39 -2.61 0.07 9.62
CA ASN A 39 -2.25 1.34 10.24
C ASN A 39 -0.79 1.73 9.94
N LEU A 40 -0.42 1.81 8.66
CA LEU A 40 0.95 2.17 8.25
C LEU A 40 1.30 3.62 8.62
N LYS A 41 0.29 4.49 8.73
CA LYS A 41 0.45 5.90 9.13
C LYS A 41 1.22 6.08 10.45
N GLY A 42 1.08 5.13 11.38
CA GLY A 42 1.79 5.13 12.66
C GLY A 42 3.20 4.53 12.64
N LYS A 43 3.69 4.06 11.49
CA LYS A 43 4.97 3.37 11.34
C LYS A 43 6.10 4.34 10.96
N LYS A 44 7.35 3.87 11.05
CA LYS A 44 8.55 4.62 10.69
C LYS A 44 9.14 4.13 9.35
N LEU A 45 8.26 3.93 8.38
CA LEU A 45 8.65 3.46 7.04
C LEU A 45 9.20 4.62 6.22
N THR A 46 10.34 4.39 5.58
CA THR A 46 10.95 5.31 4.61
C THR A 46 10.70 4.85 3.17
N ALA A 47 10.37 3.56 2.95
CA ALA A 47 10.02 3.04 1.65
C ALA A 47 8.84 2.06 1.73
N LEU A 48 7.92 2.16 0.77
CA LEU A 48 6.77 1.27 0.62
C LEU A 48 6.74 0.77 -0.83
N ARG A 49 6.82 -0.54 -0.99
CA ARG A 49 6.75 -1.22 -2.29
C ARG A 49 5.51 -2.10 -2.36
N LEU A 50 4.65 -1.85 -3.33
CA LEU A 50 3.45 -2.63 -3.57
C LEU A 50 3.56 -3.30 -4.94
N ASN A 51 3.45 -4.63 -4.96
CA ASN A 51 3.57 -5.41 -6.18
C ASN A 51 2.23 -6.10 -6.48
N PHE A 52 1.52 -5.64 -7.51
CA PHE A 52 0.25 -6.18 -7.97
C PHE A 52 0.48 -7.15 -9.15
N ILE A 53 0.73 -8.42 -8.82
CA ILE A 53 1.21 -9.41 -9.80
C ILE A 53 0.09 -9.90 -10.75
N TYR A 54 -1.18 -9.75 -10.39
CA TYR A 54 -2.32 -10.27 -11.16
C TYR A 54 -3.37 -9.22 -11.48
N ASP A 55 -3.88 -9.28 -12.72
CA ASP A 55 -4.94 -8.42 -13.27
C ASP A 55 -6.26 -8.53 -12.48
N SER A 56 -6.44 -9.63 -11.74
CA SER A 56 -7.58 -9.83 -10.86
C SER A 56 -7.58 -8.90 -9.65
N VAL A 57 -6.47 -8.23 -9.31
CA VAL A 57 -6.50 -7.22 -8.26
C VAL A 57 -7.07 -5.93 -8.84
N THR A 58 -8.38 -5.76 -8.68
CA THR A 58 -9.13 -4.61 -9.23
C THR A 58 -9.21 -3.42 -8.29
N GLU A 59 -8.77 -3.58 -7.03
CA GLU A 59 -8.92 -2.61 -5.94
C GLU A 59 -7.56 -1.99 -5.53
N ALA A 60 -6.62 -1.84 -6.47
CA ALA A 60 -5.30 -1.31 -6.17
C ALA A 60 -5.36 0.13 -5.62
N ASP A 61 -6.29 0.94 -6.14
CA ASP A 61 -6.60 2.28 -5.67
C ASP A 61 -7.19 2.28 -4.26
N GLU A 62 -8.21 1.46 -4.00
CA GLU A 62 -8.79 1.35 -2.66
C GLU A 62 -7.79 0.81 -1.63
N LEU A 63 -6.99 -0.19 -1.99
CA LEU A 63 -5.96 -0.73 -1.11
C LEU A 63 -4.93 0.33 -0.74
N LEU A 64 -4.41 1.07 -1.72
CA LEU A 64 -3.44 2.13 -1.47
C LEU A 64 -4.05 3.32 -0.70
N GLU A 65 -5.33 3.65 -0.93
CA GLU A 65 -6.08 4.64 -0.14
C GLU A 65 -6.11 4.26 1.35
N HIS A 66 -6.42 3.00 1.66
CA HIS A 66 -6.63 2.55 3.04
C HIS A 66 -5.33 2.18 3.77
N LEU A 67 -4.26 1.82 3.05
CA LEU A 67 -2.95 1.58 3.67
C LEU A 67 -2.40 2.84 4.35
N GLN A 68 -2.69 4.04 3.80
CA GLN A 68 -2.26 5.36 4.29
C GLN A 68 -0.79 5.37 4.76
N PRO A 69 0.18 5.59 3.85
CA PRO A 69 1.58 5.58 4.21
C PRO A 69 1.93 6.65 5.27
N PRO A 70 2.98 6.44 6.09
CA PRO A 70 3.39 7.40 7.10
C PRO A 70 4.06 8.63 6.48
N SER A 71 4.00 9.78 7.16
CA SER A 71 4.67 11.01 6.72
C SER A 71 6.20 10.90 6.64
N THR A 72 6.78 9.85 7.20
CA THR A 72 8.22 9.52 7.10
C THR A 72 8.59 8.86 5.77
N LEU A 73 7.61 8.50 4.94
CA LEU A 73 7.84 7.86 3.66
C LEU A 73 8.60 8.78 2.71
N ARG A 74 9.65 8.24 2.09
CA ARG A 74 10.50 8.90 1.09
C ARG A 74 10.36 8.29 -0.29
N HIS A 75 10.05 7.00 -0.37
CA HIS A 75 9.93 6.27 -1.62
C HIS A 75 8.62 5.47 -1.65
N LEU A 76 7.83 5.70 -2.69
CA LEU A 76 6.65 4.91 -2.99
C LEU A 76 6.85 4.24 -4.35
N GLU A 77 6.84 2.92 -4.35
CA GLU A 77 6.95 2.11 -5.57
C GLU A 77 5.69 1.25 -5.68
N VAL A 78 5.04 1.32 -6.83
CA VAL A 78 3.82 0.58 -7.12
C VAL A 78 3.94 -0.06 -8.48
N ASP A 79 4.15 -1.37 -8.50
CA ASP A 79 4.28 -2.16 -9.71
C ASP A 79 3.00 -2.95 -10.02
N GLY A 80 2.68 -3.09 -11.30
CA GLY A 80 1.44 -3.70 -11.78
C GLY A 80 0.19 -2.87 -11.47
N TRP A 81 0.31 -1.54 -11.44
CA TRP A 81 -0.80 -0.67 -11.04
C TRP A 81 -2.03 -0.82 -11.95
N ASN A 82 -3.14 -1.26 -11.35
CA ASN A 82 -4.44 -1.43 -12.02
C ASN A 82 -5.51 -0.46 -11.49
N GLY A 83 -5.14 0.51 -10.66
CA GLY A 83 -6.05 1.54 -10.15
C GLY A 83 -6.34 2.62 -11.21
N GLU A 84 -7.49 3.28 -11.12
CA GLU A 84 -7.86 4.37 -12.03
C GLU A 84 -7.49 5.75 -11.48
N ARG A 85 -7.32 5.88 -10.17
CA ARG A 85 -7.09 7.15 -9.49
C ARG A 85 -5.99 7.01 -8.46
N PHE A 86 -5.15 8.02 -8.37
CA PHE A 86 -4.21 8.13 -7.26
C PHE A 86 -4.96 8.46 -5.95
N PRO A 87 -4.52 7.95 -4.79
CA PRO A 87 -5.19 8.18 -3.51
C PRO A 87 -5.44 9.64 -3.15
N GLN A 88 -6.55 9.89 -2.46
CA GLN A 88 -6.96 11.22 -1.99
C GLN A 88 -6.06 11.77 -0.90
N TRP A 89 -5.43 10.91 -0.09
CA TRP A 89 -4.47 11.38 0.90
C TRP A 89 -3.34 12.19 0.23
N GLY A 90 -3.01 11.85 -1.02
CA GLY A 90 -2.23 12.67 -1.93
C GLY A 90 -0.79 12.94 -1.49
N ILE A 91 0.01 13.49 -2.40
CA ILE A 91 1.42 13.80 -2.11
C ILE A 91 1.56 14.84 -0.97
N HIS A 92 0.55 15.69 -0.77
CA HIS A 92 0.55 16.70 0.29
C HIS A 92 0.62 16.12 1.72
N GLN A 93 0.18 14.87 1.94
CA GLN A 93 0.29 14.20 3.25
C GLN A 93 1.63 13.48 3.45
N LEU A 94 2.49 13.45 2.43
CA LEU A 94 3.81 12.83 2.46
C LEU A 94 4.91 13.89 2.25
N PRO A 95 5.16 14.76 3.24
CA PRO A 95 6.07 15.91 3.08
C PRO A 95 7.53 15.52 2.82
N ASN A 96 7.90 14.27 3.12
CA ASN A 96 9.26 13.75 2.92
C ASN A 96 9.40 12.92 1.65
N LEU A 97 8.36 12.83 0.82
CA LEU A 97 8.35 12.02 -0.40
C LEU A 97 9.36 12.57 -1.40
N VAL A 98 10.28 11.71 -1.86
CA VAL A 98 11.37 12.04 -2.78
C VAL A 98 11.13 11.40 -4.15
N SER A 99 10.69 10.14 -4.21
CA SER A 99 10.32 9.50 -5.48
C SER A 99 9.02 8.73 -5.38
N VAL A 100 8.33 8.71 -6.53
CA VAL A 100 7.13 7.92 -6.77
C VAL A 100 7.34 7.21 -8.10
N ASP A 101 7.37 5.90 -8.05
CA ASP A 101 7.58 5.04 -9.20
C ASP A 101 6.33 4.19 -9.39
N ILE A 102 5.63 4.39 -10.52
CA ILE A 102 4.44 3.61 -10.89
C ILE A 102 4.79 2.81 -12.14
N GLY A 103 4.99 1.50 -11.95
CA GLY A 103 5.33 0.52 -12.97
C GLY A 103 4.11 -0.23 -13.50
N ASP A 104 4.25 -0.77 -14.72
CA ASP A 104 3.29 -1.66 -15.39
C ASP A 104 1.82 -1.20 -15.25
N CYS A 105 1.61 0.11 -15.42
CA CYS A 105 0.32 0.73 -15.24
C CYS A 105 -0.62 0.43 -16.41
N LYS A 106 -1.59 -0.46 -16.21
CA LYS A 106 -2.50 -0.91 -17.28
C LYS A 106 -3.61 0.08 -17.62
N ARG A 107 -3.94 0.96 -16.67
CA ARG A 107 -5.08 1.89 -16.76
C ARG A 107 -4.68 3.37 -16.73
N CYS A 108 -3.38 3.67 -16.70
CA CYS A 108 -2.90 5.04 -16.81
C CYS A 108 -3.29 5.59 -18.19
N ARG A 109 -3.89 6.77 -18.19
CA ARG A 109 -4.15 7.51 -19.43
C ARG A 109 -2.92 8.33 -19.75
N ASN A 110 -2.52 8.32 -21.03
CA ASN A 110 -1.54 9.25 -21.59
C ASN A 110 -2.13 10.65 -21.73
#